data_AF-B6BGF8-F1
#
_entry.id   AF-B6BGF8-F1
#
_cell.length_a   1.000
_cell.length_b   1.000
_cell.length_c   1.000
_cell.angle_alpha   90.00
_cell.angle_beta   90.00
_cell.angle_gamma   90.00
#
_symmetry.space_group_name_H-M   'P 1'
#
loop_
_entity.id
_entity.type
_entity.pdbx_description
1 polymer ?
#
loop_
_entity_poly.entity_id
_entity_poly.type
_entity_poly.pdbx_seq_one_letter_code
_entity_poly.pdbx_strand_id
1 'polypeptide(L)'
;MSRSVLLQLARDSIQEVLEMKRTIDKSALLNEHPLLNEKIATTVNIYISDELRGSFTSKEATKSLLEDIVYNAKKSAFEDKSFTPLTTSEYLSCEIELLLNTPDGVMSEKDPAILKD
;
A
#
# COMPACT_ATOMS: atom_id res chain seq x y z
N MET A 1 -1.18 18.67 0.30
CA MET A 1 -2.14 17.55 0.25
C MET A 1 -1.74 16.60 1.36
N SER A 2 -2.61 16.41 2.35
CA SER A 2 -2.34 15.54 3.49
C SER A 2 -2.37 14.09 3.03
N ARG A 3 -1.24 13.38 3.13
CA ARG A 3 -1.17 11.95 2.79
C ARG A 3 -2.06 11.16 3.76
N SER A 4 -2.96 10.33 3.24
CA SER A 4 -3.77 9.44 4.08
C SER A 4 -2.87 8.45 4.84
N VAL A 5 -3.23 8.15 6.08
CA VAL A 5 -2.51 7.18 6.94
C VAL A 5 -2.41 5.82 6.24
N LEU A 6 -3.40 5.47 5.41
CA LEU A 6 -3.44 4.23 4.64
C LEU A 6 -2.34 4.16 3.57
N LEU A 7 -2.12 5.27 2.85
CA LEU A 7 -1.07 5.37 1.84
C LEU A 7 0.31 5.41 2.47
N GLN A 8 0.45 6.11 3.61
CA GLN A 8 1.67 6.10 4.41
C GLN A 8 2.01 4.68 4.84
N LEU A 9 1.04 3.94 5.37
CA LEU A 9 1.19 2.54 5.76
C LEU A 9 1.62 1.64 4.59
N ALA A 10 1.00 1.80 3.41
CA ALA A 10 1.38 1.06 2.21
C ALA A 10 2.85 1.32 1.87
N ARG A 11 3.28 2.58 1.90
CA ARG A 11 4.67 2.97 1.65
C ARG A 11 5.65 2.43 2.67
N ASP A 12 5.37 2.65 3.95
CA ASP A 12 6.20 2.17 5.04
C ASP A 12 6.37 0.65 4.92
N SER A 13 5.33 -0.07 4.50
CA SER A 13 5.38 -1.52 4.35
C SER A 13 6.31 -1.99 3.23
N ILE A 14 6.43 -1.22 2.14
CA ILE A 14 7.38 -1.49 1.06
C ILE A 14 8.79 -1.14 1.52
N GLN A 15 8.95 0.01 2.19
CA GLN A 15 10.21 0.47 2.73
C GLN A 15 10.77 -0.50 3.79
N GLU A 16 9.93 -1.11 4.62
CA GLU A 16 10.36 -2.14 5.59
C GLU A 16 11.08 -3.30 4.91
N VAL A 17 10.59 -3.72 3.74
CA VAL A 17 11.20 -4.82 2.97
C VAL A 17 12.51 -4.37 2.32
N LEU A 18 12.53 -3.15 1.75
CA LEU A 18 13.72 -2.57 1.13
C LEU A 18 14.86 -2.35 2.13
N GLU A 19 14.54 -1.82 3.32
CA GLU A 19 15.50 -1.53 4.38
C GLU A 19 15.77 -2.72 5.29
N MET A 20 15.02 -3.83 5.15
CA MET A 20 15.02 -4.97 6.08
C MET A 20 14.85 -4.54 7.54
N LYS A 21 14.02 -3.52 7.78
CA LYS A 21 13.70 -3.00 9.12
C LYS A 21 12.20 -3.07 9.34
N ARG A 22 11.78 -3.39 10.56
CA ARG A 22 10.38 -3.25 10.97
C ARG A 22 10.20 -1.89 11.63
N THR A 23 9.41 -1.04 10.99
CA THR A 23 9.11 0.33 11.45
C THR A 23 7.61 0.54 11.68
N ILE A 24 6.76 -0.35 11.17
CA ILE A 24 5.30 -0.23 11.32
C ILE A 24 4.85 -0.86 12.64
N ASP A 25 4.45 -0.02 13.59
CA ASP A 25 3.77 -0.44 14.81
C ASP A 25 2.25 -0.56 14.58
N LYS A 26 1.84 -1.74 14.10
CA LYS A 26 0.42 -2.05 13.83
C LYS A 26 -0.48 -1.77 15.04
N SER A 27 -0.02 -2.12 16.23
CA SER A 27 -0.77 -1.99 17.48
C SER A 27 -0.99 -0.52 17.86
N ALA A 28 0.00 0.35 17.63
CA ALA A 28 -0.13 1.78 17.88
C ALA A 28 -1.12 2.41 16.90
N LEU A 29 -0.98 2.09 15.60
CA LEU A 29 -1.90 2.56 14.56
C LEU A 29 -3.36 2.14 14.79
N LEU A 30 -3.60 0.90 15.23
CA LEU A 30 -4.94 0.44 15.60
C LEU A 30 -5.52 1.19 16.81
N ASN A 31 -4.66 1.62 17.73
CA ASN A 31 -5.07 2.37 18.93
C ASN A 31 -5.40 3.83 18.58
N GLU A 32 -4.60 4.47 17.71
CA GLU A 32 -4.88 5.81 17.20
C GLU A 32 -6.05 5.84 16.22
N HIS A 33 -6.19 4.79 15.40
CA HIS A 33 -7.18 4.68 14.34
C HIS A 33 -7.89 3.31 14.38
N PRO A 34 -8.92 3.15 15.22
CA PRO A 34 -9.66 1.88 15.32
C PRO A 34 -10.37 1.47 14.02
N LEU A 35 -10.64 2.43 13.12
CA LEU A 35 -11.18 2.18 11.77
C LEU A 35 -10.26 1.30 10.91
N LEU A 36 -8.96 1.25 11.20
CA LEU A 36 -8.01 0.37 10.52
C LEU A 36 -8.22 -1.12 10.83
N ASN A 37 -9.02 -1.43 11.85
CA ASN A 37 -9.40 -2.79 12.18
C ASN A 37 -10.58 -3.31 11.33
N GLU A 38 -11.21 -2.45 10.53
CA GLU A 38 -12.35 -2.83 9.70
C GLU A 38 -11.93 -3.85 8.64
N LYS A 39 -12.83 -4.77 8.34
CA LYS A 39 -12.61 -5.81 7.34
C LYS A 39 -13.01 -5.27 5.98
N ILE A 40 -12.05 -4.74 5.23
CA ILE A 40 -12.25 -4.14 3.92
C ILE A 40 -11.22 -4.72 2.96
N ALA A 41 -11.68 -5.16 1.79
CA ALA A 41 -10.79 -5.60 0.74
C ALA A 41 -10.13 -4.38 0.08
N THR A 42 -8.81 -4.40 -0.04
CA THR A 42 -8.08 -3.32 -0.70
C THR A 42 -7.41 -3.80 -1.97
N THR A 43 -7.08 -2.84 -2.84
CA THR A 43 -6.19 -3.04 -3.97
C THR A 43 -5.06 -2.03 -3.89
N VAL A 44 -3.82 -2.48 -4.03
CA VAL A 44 -2.66 -1.61 -4.11
C VAL A 44 -2.08 -1.71 -5.51
N ASN A 45 -2.06 -0.60 -6.23
CA ASN A 45 -1.37 -0.47 -7.51
C ASN A 45 -0.15 0.42 -7.34
N ILE A 46 0.95 0.02 -7.96
CA ILE A 46 2.20 0.78 -7.96
C ILE A 46 2.45 1.19 -9.40
N TYR A 47 2.68 2.47 -9.61
CA TYR A 47 3.02 3.04 -10.91
C TYR A 47 4.41 3.66 -10.85
N ILE A 48 5.16 3.59 -11.95
CA ILE A 48 6.44 4.28 -12.12
C ILE A 48 6.40 4.94 -13.47
N SER A 49 6.57 6.27 -13.50
CA SER A 49 6.55 7.03 -14.76
C SER A 49 5.29 6.71 -15.61
N ASP A 50 4.11 6.72 -14.98
CA ASP A 50 2.81 6.32 -15.56
C ASP A 50 2.67 4.84 -16.00
N GLU A 51 3.68 4.00 -15.82
CA GLU A 51 3.60 2.56 -16.13
C GLU A 51 3.23 1.74 -14.88
N LEU A 52 2.28 0.82 -15.03
CA LEU A 52 1.91 -0.11 -13.96
C LEU A 52 3.09 -1.05 -13.69
N ARG A 53 3.61 -1.00 -12.47
CA ARG A 53 4.77 -1.79 -12.02
C ARG A 53 4.39 -2.98 -11.15
N GLY A 54 3.21 -2.97 -10.57
CA GLY A 54 2.69 -4.07 -9.78
C GLY A 54 1.31 -3.78 -9.26
N SER A 55 0.48 -4.82 -9.16
CA SER A 55 -0.88 -4.70 -8.65
C SER A 55 -1.27 -5.93 -7.86
N PHE A 56 -1.94 -5.72 -6.74
CA PHE A 56 -2.47 -6.81 -5.95
C PHE A 56 -3.80 -6.40 -5.33
N THR A 57 -4.80 -7.24 -5.55
CA THR A 57 -6.16 -7.08 -5.03
C THR A 57 -6.48 -8.21 -4.06
N SER A 58 -6.92 -7.84 -2.86
CA SER A 58 -7.54 -8.79 -1.94
C SER A 58 -8.90 -9.23 -2.47
N LYS A 59 -9.07 -10.54 -2.67
CA LYS A 59 -10.35 -11.12 -3.12
C LYS A 59 -11.45 -11.08 -2.06
N GLU A 60 -11.08 -11.15 -0.79
CA GLU A 60 -12.02 -11.22 0.31
C GLU A 60 -11.54 -10.34 1.46
N ALA A 61 -12.48 -9.58 2.06
CA ALA A 61 -12.27 -8.75 3.23
C ALA A 61 -12.14 -9.61 4.51
N THR A 62 -11.13 -10.48 4.53
CA THR A 62 -10.88 -11.42 5.65
C THR A 62 -10.00 -10.82 6.73
N LYS A 63 -9.07 -9.95 6.32
CA LYS A 63 -8.10 -9.28 7.19
C LYS A 63 -8.57 -7.88 7.54
N SER A 64 -8.05 -7.35 8.63
CA SER A 64 -8.21 -5.93 8.98
C SER A 64 -7.58 -5.07 7.89
N LEU A 65 -8.14 -3.90 7.66
CA LEU A 65 -7.73 -2.95 6.62
C LEU A 65 -6.22 -2.70 6.65
N LEU A 66 -5.65 -2.48 7.84
CA LEU A 66 -4.22 -2.31 8.02
C LEU A 66 -3.41 -3.51 7.54
N GLU A 67 -3.83 -4.72 7.88
CA GLU A 67 -3.13 -5.93 7.48
C GLU A 67 -3.25 -6.19 5.98
N ASP A 68 -4.42 -5.89 5.42
CA ASP A 68 -4.72 -6.02 4.00
C ASP A 68 -3.83 -5.05 3.18
N ILE A 69 -3.73 -3.79 3.59
CA ILE A 69 -2.86 -2.79 2.96
C ILE A 69 -1.40 -3.22 3.00
N VAL A 70 -0.89 -3.59 4.19
CA VAL A 70 0.52 -4.00 4.36
C VAL A 70 0.81 -5.23 3.51
N TYR A 71 -0.12 -6.19 3.46
CA TYR A 71 0.04 -7.40 2.68
C TYR A 71 0.04 -7.09 1.18
N ASN A 72 -0.95 -6.35 0.70
CA ASN A 72 -1.13 -6.04 -0.71
C ASN A 72 0.01 -5.17 -1.22
N ALA A 73 0.46 -4.17 -0.46
CA ALA A 73 1.59 -3.33 -0.85
C ALA A 73 2.89 -4.14 -0.99
N LYS A 74 3.18 -5.04 -0.06
CA LYS A 74 4.32 -5.97 -0.16
C LYS A 74 4.18 -6.91 -1.36
N LYS A 75 2.98 -7.43 -1.61
CA LYS A 75 2.71 -8.30 -2.78
C LYS A 75 2.91 -7.56 -4.10
N SER A 76 2.30 -6.39 -4.26
CA SER A 76 2.41 -5.56 -5.46
C SER A 76 3.85 -5.16 -5.73
N ALA A 77 4.64 -4.87 -4.69
CA ALA A 77 6.02 -4.44 -4.85
C ALA A 77 7.01 -5.58 -5.15
N PHE A 78 6.84 -6.77 -4.55
CA PHE A 78 7.89 -7.81 -4.58
C PHE A 78 7.44 -9.19 -5.04
N GLU A 79 6.16 -9.51 -4.98
CA GLU A 79 5.65 -10.86 -5.27
C GLU A 79 4.73 -10.94 -6.49
N ASP A 80 4.58 -9.83 -7.23
CA ASP A 80 3.87 -9.85 -8.50
C ASP A 80 4.70 -10.62 -9.53
N LYS A 81 4.15 -11.74 -10.03
CA LYS A 81 4.85 -12.61 -10.99
C LYS A 81 5.03 -11.96 -12.36
N SER A 82 4.23 -10.94 -12.65
CA SER A 82 4.28 -10.24 -13.94
C SER A 82 5.44 -9.26 -14.01
N PHE A 83 5.97 -8.85 -12.85
CA PHE A 83 6.91 -7.76 -12.72
C PHE A 83 8.12 -8.16 -11.87
N THR A 84 9.25 -7.47 -12.04
CA THR A 84 10.40 -7.69 -11.16
C THR A 84 10.21 -6.96 -9.83
N PRO A 85 10.81 -7.44 -8.73
CA PRO A 85 10.73 -6.80 -7.43
C PRO A 85 11.21 -5.34 -7.48
N LEU A 86 10.49 -4.45 -6.80
CA LEU A 86 10.77 -3.02 -6.75
C LEU A 86 12.14 -2.76 -6.09
N THR A 87 12.92 -1.87 -6.70
CA THR A 87 14.18 -1.39 -6.12
C THR A 87 13.98 -0.10 -5.32
N THR A 88 14.95 0.25 -4.46
CA THR A 88 14.89 1.49 -3.67
C THR A 88 14.80 2.74 -4.55
N SER A 89 15.52 2.78 -5.66
CA SER A 89 15.45 3.90 -6.61
C SER A 89 14.07 4.01 -7.24
N GLU A 90 13.49 2.88 -7.68
CA GLU A 90 12.14 2.83 -8.22
C GLU A 90 11.09 3.25 -7.18
N TYR A 91 11.22 2.83 -5.93
CA TYR A 91 10.32 3.20 -4.84
C TYR A 91 10.25 4.71 -4.58
N LEU A 92 11.38 5.41 -4.72
CA LEU A 92 11.43 6.87 -4.55
C LEU A 92 10.67 7.61 -5.66
N SER A 93 10.67 7.03 -6.87
CA SER A 93 9.98 7.56 -8.05
C SER A 93 8.62 6.91 -8.31
N CYS A 94 8.16 5.99 -7.47
CA CYS A 94 6.89 5.29 -7.68
C CYS A 94 5.71 6.06 -7.08
N GLU A 95 4.59 6.02 -7.78
CA GLU A 95 3.29 6.42 -7.29
C GLU A 95 2.54 5.21 -6.75
N ILE A 96 1.81 5.40 -5.65
CA ILE A 96 1.04 4.33 -5.03
C ILE A 96 -0.42 4.72 -5.06
N GLU A 97 -1.24 3.90 -5.71
CA GLU A 97 -2.68 4.00 -5.68
C GLU A 97 -3.24 2.92 -4.76
N LEU A 98 -4.13 3.33 -3.86
CA LEU A 98 -4.87 2.46 -2.97
C LEU A 98 -6.36 2.56 -3.30
N LEU A 99 -6.99 1.43 -3.57
CA LEU A 99 -8.44 1.33 -3.71
C LEU A 99 -9.02 0.56 -2.53
N LEU A 100 -10.01 1.13 -1.87
CA LEU A 100 -10.79 0.53 -0.80
C LEU A 100 -12.13 0.08 -1.36
N ASN A 101 -12.39 -1.23 -1.32
CA ASN A 101 -13.63 -1.81 -1.77
C ASN A 101 -14.59 -1.95 -0.58
N THR A 102 -15.34 -0.90 -0.30
CA THR A 102 -16.33 -0.87 0.78
C THR A 102 -17.72 -1.31 0.25
N PRO A 103 -18.62 -1.79 1.11
CA PRO A 103 -19.98 -2.14 0.70
C PRO A 103 -20.76 -0.96 0.10
N ASP A 104 -20.44 0.28 0.49
CA ASP A 104 -21.06 1.51 -0.03
C ASP A 104 -20.45 2.00 -1.35
N GLY A 105 -19.30 1.45 -1.77
CA GLY A 105 -18.63 1.81 -3.01
C GLY A 105 -17.10 1.66 -2.98
N VAL A 106 -16.46 1.97 -4.11
CA VAL A 106 -15.01 1.95 -4.25
C VAL A 106 -14.46 3.34 -4.00
N MET A 107 -13.56 3.49 -3.03
CA MET A 107 -12.79 4.71 -2.83
C MET A 107 -11.37 4.51 -3.36
N SER A 108 -10.90 5.39 -4.23
CA SER A 108 -9.52 5.39 -4.72
C SER A 108 -8.74 6.58 -4.19
N GLU A 109 -7.59 6.34 -3.61
CA GLU A 109 -6.62 7.36 -3.20
C GLU A 109 -5.30 7.14 -3.92
N LYS A 110 -4.67 8.23 -4.38
CA LYS A 110 -3.35 8.20 -5.03
C LYS A 110 -2.35 9.03 -4.25
N ASP A 111 -1.19 8.45 -4.02
CA ASP A 111 -0.03 9.11 -3.48
C ASP A 111 1.04 9.27 -4.56
N PRO A 112 1.44 10.51 -4.89
CA PRO A 112 2.45 10.75 -5.90
C PRO A 112 3.84 10.29 -5.42
N ALA A 113 4.79 10.23 -6.35
CA ALA A 113 6.18 9.93 -6.07
C ALA A 113 6.80 10.85 -5.01
N ILE A 114 7.74 10.30 -4.23
CA ILE A 114 8.44 11.03 -3.17
C ILE A 114 9.38 12.06 -3.79
N LEU A 115 10.11 11.64 -4.83
CA LEU A 115 10.87 12.54 -5.67
C LEU A 115 9.96 13.08 -6.76
N LYS A 116 9.78 14.40 -6.77
CA LYS A 116 9.34 15.13 -7.95
C LYS A 116 10.59 15.69 -8.61
N ASP A 117 10.85 15.29 -9.85
CA ASP A 117 11.86 15.94 -10.70
C ASP A 117 11.60 17.45 -10.80
#